data_AF-A0A017TCZ0-F1
#
_entry.id   AF-A0A017TCZ0-F1
#
_cell.length_a   1.000
_cell.length_b   1.000
_cell.length_c   1.000
_cell.angle_alpha   90.00
_cell.angle_beta   90.00
_cell.angle_gamma   90.00
#
_symmetry.space_group_name_H-M   'P 1'
#
loop_
_entity.id
_entity.type
_entity.pdbx_description
1 polymer ?
#
loop_
_entity_poly.entity_id
_entity_poly.type
_entity_poly.pdbx_seq_one_letter_code
_entity_poly.pdbx_strand_id
1 'polypeptide(L)'
;MSFPLRALTLSALTVLTPCLAGCYFLVPTQPYDPADPRFQNAQASDPNGPPPSSGPSEPEASSSGGGFQSPPKQDSPPPPPSKPIPISVQIRSECSKTVPVFYGEKPGFSSGTRSSVSGNSISSQGRKSDGTLTVWLLDAKDNGITSVRVSPDTNRVIVDRSCTGLRTE
;
A
#
# COMPACT_ATOMS: atom_id res chain seq x y z
N MET A 1 -9.11 36.91 -27.04
CA MET A 1 -8.19 37.91 -26.47
C MET A 1 -7.47 37.27 -25.29
N SER A 2 -6.14 37.25 -25.37
CA SER A 2 -5.09 37.08 -24.34
C SER A 2 -5.32 36.22 -23.10
N PHE A 3 -4.52 35.15 -22.98
CA PHE A 3 -4.09 34.57 -21.70
C PHE A 3 -2.59 34.87 -21.49
N PRO A 4 -2.13 35.21 -20.28
CA PRO A 4 -0.76 35.68 -20.06
C PRO A 4 0.27 34.54 -20.08
N LEU A 5 1.30 34.71 -20.93
CA LEU A 5 2.55 33.96 -20.88
C LEU A 5 3.18 34.09 -19.48
N ARG A 6 3.33 32.97 -18.76
CA ARG A 6 4.17 32.92 -17.56
C ARG A 6 5.60 32.56 -17.96
N ALA A 7 6.52 33.40 -17.51
CA ALA A 7 7.94 33.35 -17.82
C ALA A 7 8.58 32.02 -17.42
N LEU A 8 9.28 31.42 -18.38
CA LEU A 8 10.21 30.32 -18.19
C LEU A 8 11.50 30.87 -17.55
N THR A 9 11.72 30.57 -16.28
CA THR A 9 13.04 30.72 -15.65
C THR A 9 13.91 29.52 -16.02
N LEU A 10 14.76 29.71 -17.03
CA LEU A 10 15.92 28.85 -17.30
C LEU A 10 16.96 29.07 -16.20
N SER A 11 17.15 28.07 -15.33
CA SER A 11 18.37 27.97 -14.51
C SER A 11 19.34 27.03 -15.21
N ALA A 12 20.40 27.62 -15.75
CA ALA A 12 21.47 26.95 -16.48
C ALA A 12 22.74 26.92 -15.62
N LEU A 13 23.47 25.80 -15.71
CA LEU A 13 24.88 25.59 -15.34
C LEU A 13 25.22 25.70 -13.83
N THR A 14 26.12 24.94 -13.20
CA THR A 14 27.16 23.96 -13.56
C THR A 14 27.71 23.46 -12.22
N VAL A 15 28.09 22.18 -12.08
CA VAL A 15 29.44 21.78 -11.63
C VAL A 15 29.70 20.36 -12.13
N LEU A 16 30.67 20.26 -13.05
CA LEU A 16 31.40 19.04 -13.38
C LEU A 16 32.23 18.62 -12.17
N THR A 17 32.04 17.40 -11.64
CA THR A 17 33.02 16.77 -10.75
C THR A 17 33.34 15.37 -11.25
N PRO A 18 34.46 15.16 -11.96
CA PRO A 18 34.99 13.84 -12.25
C PRO A 18 35.90 13.38 -11.10
N CYS A 19 35.38 12.57 -10.17
CA CYS A 19 36.25 11.73 -9.34
C CYS A 19 36.40 10.37 -10.02
N LEU A 20 37.31 10.32 -10.99
CA LEU A 20 38.03 9.13 -11.39
C LEU A 20 39.05 8.80 -10.28
N ALA A 21 38.72 7.87 -9.39
CA ALA A 21 39.71 7.10 -8.63
C ALA A 21 39.02 5.84 -8.10
N GLY A 22 39.59 4.69 -8.45
CA GLY A 22 38.96 3.39 -8.34
C GLY A 22 38.62 2.97 -6.92
N CYS A 23 37.49 2.27 -6.82
CA CYS A 23 37.38 1.05 -6.05
C CYS A 23 36.53 0.10 -6.90
N TYR A 24 37.17 -0.60 -7.84
CA TYR A 24 36.65 -1.87 -8.34
C TYR A 24 36.66 -2.85 -7.15
N PHE A 25 35.63 -2.80 -6.31
CA PHE A 25 35.29 -3.97 -5.52
C PHE A 25 34.76 -5.01 -6.50
N LEU A 26 35.68 -5.85 -6.98
CA LEU A 26 35.38 -7.19 -7.44
C LEU A 26 34.73 -7.92 -6.27
N VAL A 27 33.42 -7.72 -6.08
CA VAL A 27 32.62 -8.62 -5.28
C VAL A 27 32.50 -9.88 -6.13
N PRO A 28 33.03 -11.03 -5.68
CA PRO A 28 32.82 -12.28 -6.40
C PRO A 28 31.31 -12.52 -6.46
N THR A 29 30.76 -12.60 -7.67
CA THR A 29 29.45 -13.20 -7.91
C THR A 29 29.57 -14.65 -7.49
N GLN A 30 29.15 -14.97 -6.27
CA GLN A 30 28.97 -16.36 -5.90
C GLN A 30 27.83 -16.91 -6.77
N PRO A 31 28.05 -18.02 -7.50
CA PRO A 31 26.96 -18.74 -8.14
C PRO A 31 25.98 -19.15 -7.05
N TYR A 32 24.77 -18.60 -7.12
CA TYR A 32 23.67 -18.99 -6.26
C TYR A 32 23.33 -20.44 -6.62
N ASP A 33 23.72 -21.36 -5.75
CA ASP A 33 23.33 -22.76 -5.81
C ASP A 33 21.91 -22.89 -5.24
N PRO A 34 20.88 -23.21 -6.04
CA PRO A 34 19.50 -23.29 -5.58
C PRO A 34 19.20 -24.54 -4.70
N ALA A 35 20.23 -25.23 -4.20
CA ALA A 35 20.10 -26.51 -3.48
C ALA A 35 20.59 -26.48 -2.01
N ASP A 36 20.58 -25.34 -1.32
CA ASP A 36 20.87 -25.31 0.13
C ASP A 36 19.57 -25.32 0.99
N PRO A 37 19.17 -26.47 1.59
CA PRO A 37 17.99 -26.57 2.45
C PRO A 37 18.17 -25.98 3.86
N ARG A 38 19.29 -25.31 4.18
CA ARG A 38 19.58 -24.88 5.57
C ARG A 38 18.86 -23.63 6.09
N PHE A 39 18.04 -22.96 5.31
CA PHE A 39 17.24 -21.81 5.78
C PHE A 39 15.76 -22.14 6.04
N GLN A 40 15.40 -23.42 6.18
CA GLN A 40 14.11 -23.86 6.73
C GLN A 40 14.23 -24.25 8.20
N ASN A 41 14.47 -23.29 9.11
CA ASN A 41 13.95 -23.37 10.48
C ASN A 41 14.40 -22.18 11.33
N ALA A 42 13.54 -21.16 11.39
CA ALA A 42 13.42 -20.31 12.57
C ALA A 42 11.94 -20.02 12.81
N GLN A 43 11.13 -21.07 12.79
CA GLN A 43 9.79 -21.06 13.35
C GLN A 43 9.96 -21.41 14.84
N ALA A 44 10.39 -20.40 15.61
CA ALA A 44 10.42 -20.50 17.06
C ALA A 44 8.97 -20.46 17.56
N SER A 45 8.53 -21.62 17.98
CA SER A 45 7.29 -21.90 18.69
C SER A 45 7.22 -21.08 19.97
N ASP A 46 6.15 -20.31 20.14
CA ASP A 46 5.72 -19.81 21.44
C ASP A 46 4.29 -20.33 21.68
N PRO A 47 4.11 -21.47 22.39
CA PRO A 47 2.80 -21.99 22.68
C PRO A 47 2.51 -21.86 24.18
N ASN A 48 2.29 -20.65 24.72
CA ASN A 48 1.74 -20.48 26.07
C ASN A 48 1.17 -19.06 26.28
N GLY A 49 -0.02 -18.81 25.74
CA GLY A 49 -0.89 -17.71 26.17
C GLY A 49 -2.07 -18.26 26.99
N PRO A 50 -2.33 -17.79 28.22
CA PRO A 50 -3.42 -18.30 29.06
C PRO A 50 -4.82 -17.93 28.55
N PRO A 51 -5.86 -18.80 28.68
CA PRO A 51 -7.26 -18.42 28.50
C PRO A 51 -7.81 -17.83 29.80
N PRO A 52 -8.44 -16.64 29.77
CA PRO A 52 -9.87 -16.52 30.14
C PRO A 52 -10.55 -15.35 29.39
N SER A 53 -11.87 -15.13 29.32
CA SER A 53 -12.94 -15.38 30.27
C SER A 53 -14.27 -15.27 29.53
N SER A 54 -15.18 -16.23 29.75
CA SER A 54 -16.57 -16.15 29.32
C SER A 54 -17.35 -15.25 30.28
N GLY A 55 -17.93 -14.16 29.78
CA GLY A 55 -18.88 -13.33 30.53
C GLY A 55 -20.28 -13.47 29.94
N PRO A 56 -21.29 -13.95 30.71
CA PRO A 56 -22.68 -13.91 30.32
C PRO A 56 -23.30 -12.57 30.76
N SER A 57 -24.03 -11.89 29.87
CA SER A 57 -24.95 -10.81 30.25
C SER A 57 -26.04 -10.68 29.19
N GLU A 58 -27.12 -11.42 29.44
CA GLU A 58 -28.47 -11.05 29.03
C GLU A 58 -28.96 -9.96 29.99
N PRO A 59 -29.70 -8.95 29.51
CA PRO A 59 -31.11 -8.93 29.90
C PRO A 59 -32.05 -8.56 28.75
N GLU A 60 -33.19 -9.24 28.78
CA GLU A 60 -34.43 -8.91 28.10
C GLU A 60 -34.92 -7.49 28.44
N ALA A 61 -35.39 -6.78 27.43
CA ALA A 61 -36.33 -5.68 27.62
C ALA A 61 -37.40 -5.74 26.52
N SER A 62 -38.54 -6.34 26.86
CA SER A 62 -39.81 -6.16 26.14
C SER A 62 -40.22 -4.69 26.17
N SER A 63 -40.56 -4.14 25.00
CA SER A 63 -41.36 -2.91 24.93
C SER A 63 -42.41 -3.03 23.84
N SER A 64 -43.64 -3.25 24.29
CA SER A 64 -44.88 -3.20 23.53
C SER A 64 -45.33 -1.75 23.36
N GLY A 65 -45.69 -1.32 22.15
CA GLY A 65 -46.45 -0.08 22.00
C GLY A 65 -46.55 0.49 20.59
N GLY A 66 -47.78 0.60 20.09
CA GLY A 66 -48.18 1.68 19.17
C GLY A 66 -48.27 1.33 17.69
N GLY A 67 -49.35 0.66 17.30
CA GLY A 67 -49.74 0.52 15.89
C GLY A 67 -50.23 1.85 15.30
N PHE A 68 -49.46 2.42 14.39
CA PHE A 68 -49.94 3.39 13.41
C PHE A 68 -49.85 2.75 12.03
N GLN A 69 -51.01 2.50 11.40
CA GLN A 69 -51.10 2.02 10.03
C GLN A 69 -50.52 3.08 9.09
N SER A 70 -49.25 2.87 8.70
CA SER A 70 -48.64 3.62 7.62
C SER A 70 -49.29 3.23 6.29
N PRO A 71 -49.45 4.18 5.35
CA PRO A 71 -49.97 3.92 4.01
C PRO A 71 -49.13 2.86 3.27
N PRO A 72 -49.72 2.10 2.32
CA PRO A 72 -49.04 1.01 1.63
C PRO A 72 -47.75 1.52 0.98
N LYS A 73 -46.62 1.05 1.53
CA LYS A 73 -45.27 1.38 1.07
C LYS A 73 -45.11 0.72 -0.29
N GLN A 74 -45.09 1.53 -1.34
CA GLN A 74 -44.82 1.10 -2.70
C GLN A 74 -43.50 0.32 -2.70
N ASP A 75 -43.58 -0.98 -2.99
CA ASP A 75 -42.45 -1.92 -2.95
C ASP A 75 -41.35 -1.39 -3.88
N SER A 76 -40.34 -0.81 -3.25
CA SER A 76 -39.12 -0.43 -3.96
C SER A 76 -38.42 -1.73 -4.34
N PRO A 77 -38.00 -1.89 -5.61
CA PRO A 77 -37.28 -3.09 -6.02
C PRO A 77 -36.07 -3.34 -5.10
N PRO A 78 -35.75 -4.60 -4.80
CA PRO A 78 -34.62 -4.94 -3.94
C PRO A 78 -33.34 -4.24 -4.43
N PRO A 79 -32.51 -3.69 -3.53
CA PRO A 79 -31.27 -3.07 -3.93
C PRO A 79 -30.39 -4.10 -4.67
N PRO A 80 -29.67 -3.68 -5.73
CA PRO A 80 -28.80 -4.58 -6.46
C PRO A 80 -27.70 -5.13 -5.52
N PRO A 81 -27.22 -6.37 -5.75
CA PRO A 81 -26.16 -6.96 -4.94
C PRO A 81 -24.87 -6.15 -5.05
N SER A 82 -24.27 -5.82 -3.89
CA SER A 82 -22.99 -5.11 -3.82
C SER A 82 -21.87 -5.95 -4.44
N LYS A 83 -21.07 -5.33 -5.32
CA LYS A 83 -19.90 -5.99 -5.92
C LYS A 83 -18.88 -6.36 -4.82
N PRO A 84 -18.29 -7.56 -4.84
CA PRO A 84 -17.21 -7.92 -3.91
C PRO A 84 -16.04 -6.95 -4.04
N ILE A 85 -15.64 -6.34 -2.92
CA ILE A 85 -14.47 -5.46 -2.88
C ILE A 85 -13.22 -6.35 -2.86
N PRO A 86 -12.26 -6.15 -3.77
CA PRO A 86 -11.00 -6.90 -3.72
C PRO A 86 -10.26 -6.62 -2.41
N ILE A 87 -9.79 -7.69 -1.76
CA ILE A 87 -9.05 -7.61 -0.50
C ILE A 87 -7.59 -7.16 -0.68
N SER A 88 -7.12 -7.13 -1.92
CA SER A 88 -5.74 -6.80 -2.27
C SER A 88 -5.67 -5.81 -3.42
N VAL A 89 -4.58 -5.06 -3.47
CA VAL A 89 -4.20 -4.18 -4.58
C VAL A 89 -2.89 -4.66 -5.18
N GLN A 90 -2.77 -4.62 -6.51
CA GLN A 90 -1.51 -4.92 -7.19
C GLN A 90 -0.63 -3.67 -7.25
N ILE A 91 0.65 -3.80 -6.93
CA ILE A 91 1.65 -2.75 -7.05
C ILE A 91 2.61 -3.16 -8.16
N ARG A 92 2.51 -2.50 -9.31
CA ARG A 92 3.37 -2.74 -10.46
C ARG A 92 4.47 -1.68 -10.50
N SER A 93 5.71 -2.10 -10.61
CA SER A 93 6.82 -1.18 -10.85
C SER A 93 7.16 -1.13 -12.33
N GLU A 94 7.12 0.06 -12.92
CA GLU A 94 7.75 0.35 -14.23
C GLU A 94 9.12 1.01 -14.06
N CYS A 95 9.53 1.27 -12.82
CA CYS A 95 10.87 1.73 -12.48
C CYS A 95 11.87 0.59 -12.74
N SER A 96 13.08 0.95 -13.21
CA SER A 96 14.17 -0.02 -13.43
C SER A 96 14.89 -0.44 -12.14
N LYS A 97 14.70 0.31 -11.06
CA LYS A 97 15.33 0.11 -9.75
C LYS A 97 14.33 -0.44 -8.74
N THR A 98 14.86 -1.07 -7.70
CA THR A 98 14.06 -1.38 -6.51
C THR A 98 13.79 -0.09 -5.74
N VAL A 99 12.52 0.16 -5.43
CA VAL A 99 12.09 1.34 -4.67
C VAL A 99 11.52 0.92 -3.31
N PRO A 100 11.89 1.62 -2.22
CA PRO A 100 11.27 1.40 -0.92
C PRO A 100 9.85 2.00 -0.93
N VAL A 101 8.90 1.24 -0.39
CA VAL A 101 7.50 1.65 -0.27
C VAL A 101 7.00 1.49 1.15
N PHE A 102 6.01 2.27 1.53
CA PHE A 102 5.33 2.16 2.81
C PHE A 102 3.82 2.10 2.62
N TYR A 103 3.19 1.15 3.29
CA TYR A 103 1.75 0.92 3.25
C TYR A 103 1.14 1.40 4.57
N GLY A 104 0.51 2.57 4.54
CA GLY A 104 -0.04 3.20 5.74
C GLY A 104 -0.28 4.70 5.54
N GLU A 105 -0.86 5.36 6.54
CA GLU A 105 -1.28 6.76 6.43
C GLU A 105 -0.10 7.72 6.36
N LYS A 106 0.93 7.49 7.16
CA LYS A 106 2.13 8.33 7.21
C LYS A 106 3.38 7.51 7.56
N PRO A 107 4.47 7.60 6.77
CA PRO A 107 5.72 6.92 7.09
C PRO A 107 6.33 7.46 8.41
N GLY A 108 6.95 6.58 9.20
CA GLY A 108 7.71 6.91 10.41
C GLY A 108 6.92 7.11 11.71
N PHE A 109 5.62 7.43 11.63
CA PHE A 109 4.80 7.76 12.82
C PHE A 109 3.57 6.88 13.02
N SER A 110 3.24 6.05 12.02
CA SER A 110 2.00 5.27 12.01
C SER A 110 2.28 3.77 12.04
N SER A 111 1.27 3.02 12.48
CA SER A 111 1.15 1.60 12.16
C SER A 111 1.01 1.45 10.64
N GLY A 112 2.06 0.95 10.02
CA GLY A 112 2.09 0.64 8.60
C GLY A 112 3.23 -0.32 8.31
N THR A 113 3.22 -0.85 7.09
CA THR A 113 4.17 -1.89 6.69
C THR A 113 5.15 -1.32 5.70
N ARG A 114 6.43 -1.41 6.04
CA ARG A 114 7.51 -1.09 5.10
C ARG A 114 7.77 -2.29 4.19
N SER A 115 7.99 -2.01 2.92
CA SER A 115 8.34 -3.02 1.92
C SER A 115 9.23 -2.42 0.83
N SER A 116 9.50 -3.21 -0.20
CA SER A 116 10.21 -2.75 -1.39
C SER A 116 9.59 -3.41 -2.63
N VAL A 117 9.58 -2.68 -3.74
CA VAL A 117 9.12 -3.20 -5.02
C VAL A 117 10.28 -3.17 -5.99
N SER A 118 10.72 -4.35 -6.40
CA SER A 118 11.79 -4.51 -7.39
C SER A 118 11.41 -3.88 -8.72
N GLY A 119 12.42 -3.53 -9.53
CA GLY A 119 12.16 -2.98 -10.86
C GLY A 119 11.44 -3.98 -11.77
N ASN A 120 10.51 -3.49 -12.59
CA ASN A 120 9.71 -4.31 -13.53
C ASN A 120 8.93 -5.48 -12.90
N SER A 121 8.63 -5.42 -11.60
CA SER A 121 7.92 -6.48 -10.89
C SER A 121 6.47 -6.09 -10.57
N ILE A 122 5.68 -7.09 -10.18
CA ILE A 122 4.35 -6.91 -9.62
C ILE A 122 4.34 -7.54 -8.22
N SER A 123 3.91 -6.76 -7.24
CA SER A 123 3.65 -7.20 -5.88
C SER A 123 2.17 -7.07 -5.57
N SER A 124 1.69 -7.77 -4.54
CA SER A 124 0.30 -7.71 -4.09
C SER A 124 0.28 -7.37 -2.61
N GLN A 125 -0.54 -6.38 -2.23
CA GLN A 125 -0.66 -5.94 -0.85
C GLN A 125 -2.12 -6.00 -0.39
N GLY A 126 -2.33 -6.53 0.82
CA GLY A 126 -3.65 -6.51 1.46
C GLY A 126 -4.11 -5.09 1.78
N ARG A 127 -5.41 -4.85 1.66
CA ARG A 127 -6.08 -3.60 2.03
C ARG A 127 -6.58 -3.66 3.47
N LYS A 128 -6.97 -2.50 4.00
CA LYS A 128 -7.80 -2.43 5.20
C LYS A 128 -9.20 -3.00 4.91
N SER A 129 -9.96 -3.32 5.96
CA SER A 129 -11.32 -3.84 5.86
C SER A 129 -12.31 -2.89 5.18
N ASP A 130 -12.00 -1.58 5.18
CA ASP A 130 -12.75 -0.55 4.46
C ASP A 130 -12.46 -0.51 2.95
N GLY A 131 -11.57 -1.37 2.46
CA GLY A 131 -11.15 -1.42 1.05
C GLY A 131 -10.18 -0.30 0.66
N THR A 132 -9.63 0.45 1.62
CA THR A 132 -8.67 1.53 1.35
C THR A 132 -7.24 1.14 1.71
N LEU A 133 -6.29 1.80 1.06
CA LEU A 133 -4.87 1.71 1.41
C LEU A 133 -4.18 3.01 0.98
N THR A 134 -3.26 3.53 1.78
CA THR A 134 -2.37 4.60 1.31
C THR A 134 -0.99 4.02 1.03
N VAL A 135 -0.50 4.23 -0.18
CA VAL A 135 0.81 3.75 -0.62
C VAL A 135 1.72 4.95 -0.75
N TRP A 136 2.85 4.91 -0.05
CA TRP A 136 3.91 5.90 -0.12
C TRP A 136 5.12 5.33 -0.85
N LEU A 137 5.72 6.15 -1.69
CA LEU A 137 7.05 5.92 -2.23
C LEU A 137 8.05 6.65 -1.35
N LEU A 138 9.11 5.96 -0.93
CA LEU A 138 10.08 6.50 0.01
C LEU A 138 11.41 6.82 -0.69
N ASP A 139 12.16 7.76 -0.14
CA ASP A 139 13.57 7.99 -0.50
C ASP A 139 14.52 7.03 0.25
N ALA A 140 15.82 7.17 0.03
CA ALA A 140 16.84 6.36 0.69
C ALA A 140 16.99 6.63 2.21
N LYS A 141 16.41 7.74 2.70
CA LYS A 141 16.35 8.10 4.12
C LYS A 141 14.95 7.83 4.71
N ASP A 142 14.13 7.13 3.95
CA ASP A 142 12.72 6.87 4.17
C ASP A 142 11.82 8.05 4.54
N ASN A 143 12.11 9.18 3.91
CA ASN A 143 11.13 10.25 3.76
C ASN A 143 10.15 9.90 2.63
N GLY A 144 8.87 10.22 2.81
CA GLY A 144 7.87 10.09 1.75
C GLY A 144 8.13 11.09 0.63
N ILE A 145 8.32 10.58 -0.60
CA ILE A 145 8.46 11.39 -1.82
C ILE A 145 7.08 11.75 -2.37
N THR A 146 6.24 10.72 -2.53
CA THR A 146 4.88 10.84 -3.07
C THR A 146 3.98 9.77 -2.46
N SER A 147 2.68 10.00 -2.49
CA SER A 147 1.70 9.03 -2.04
C SER A 147 0.46 9.02 -2.90
N VAL A 148 -0.23 7.88 -2.86
CA VAL A 148 -1.55 7.74 -3.47
C VAL A 148 -2.47 6.97 -2.54
N ARG A 149 -3.73 7.40 -2.50
CA ARG A 149 -4.79 6.73 -1.76
C ARG A 149 -5.53 5.80 -2.71
N VAL A 150 -5.44 4.51 -2.45
CA VAL A 150 -6.17 3.43 -3.10
C VAL A 150 -7.57 3.39 -2.52
N SER A 151 -8.57 3.50 -3.40
CA SER A 151 -9.98 3.33 -3.10
C SER A 151 -10.45 1.90 -3.43
N PRO A 152 -11.65 1.47 -2.98
CA PRO A 152 -12.15 0.13 -3.24
C PRO A 152 -12.25 -0.26 -4.72
N ASP A 153 -12.43 0.72 -5.61
CA ASP A 153 -12.48 0.61 -7.06
C ASP A 153 -11.10 0.56 -7.75
N THR A 154 -10.05 1.00 -7.07
CA THR A 154 -8.67 0.99 -7.61
C THR A 154 -8.05 -0.38 -7.48
N ASN A 155 -7.74 -1.07 -8.58
CA ASN A 155 -7.21 -2.43 -8.52
C ASN A 155 -5.68 -2.49 -8.57
N ARG A 156 -5.06 -1.44 -9.10
CA ARG A 156 -3.62 -1.40 -9.30
C ARG A 156 -3.04 -0.01 -8.98
N VAL A 157 -1.85 -0.03 -8.41
CA VAL A 157 -0.96 1.13 -8.27
C VAL A 157 0.25 0.88 -9.15
N ILE A 158 0.64 1.87 -9.94
CA ILE A 158 1.81 1.81 -10.80
C ILE A 158 2.86 2.79 -10.29
N VAL A 159 4.07 2.29 -10.05
CA VAL A 159 5.26 3.12 -9.85
C VAL A 159 5.79 3.51 -11.23
N ASP A 160 5.86 4.82 -11.48
CA ASP A 160 6.28 5.34 -12.77
C ASP A 160 7.74 5.00 -13.08
N ARG A 161 8.10 5.09 -14.37
CA ARG A 161 9.48 4.89 -14.85
C ARG A 161 10.49 5.85 -14.22
N SER A 162 10.03 7.00 -13.71
CA SER A 162 10.86 7.98 -13.00
C SER A 162 11.27 7.54 -11.60
N CYS A 163 10.71 6.44 -11.07
CA CYS A 163 10.94 5.95 -9.71
C CYS A 163 10.57 6.96 -8.60
N THR A 164 9.77 7.98 -8.94
CA THR A 164 9.37 9.08 -8.04
C THR A 164 7.88 9.40 -8.13
N GLY A 165 7.17 8.78 -9.09
CA GLY A 165 5.74 8.97 -9.31
C GLY A 165 4.93 7.71 -8.98
N LEU A 166 3.68 7.93 -8.57
CA LEU A 166 2.66 6.90 -8.34
C LEU A 166 1.39 7.30 -9.09
N ARG A 167 0.73 6.32 -9.70
CA ARG A 167 -0.59 6.47 -10.33
C ARG A 167 -1.48 5.25 -10.07
N THR A 168 -2.79 5.44 -10.10
CA THR A 168 -3.78 4.38 -9.87
C THR A 168 -4.49 3.98 -11.16
N GLU A 169 -4.87 2.70 -11.23
CA GLU A 169 -5.62 2.07 -12.32
C GLU A 169 -6.74 1.18 -11.76
#